data_AF-A0A926ELB5-F1
#
_entry.id   AF-A0A926ELB5-F1
#
_cell.length_a   1.000
_cell.length_b   1.000
_cell.length_c   1.000
_cell.angle_alpha   90.00
_cell.angle_beta   90.00
_cell.angle_gamma   90.00
#
_symmetry.space_group_name_H-M   'P 1'
#
loop_
_entity.id
_entity.type
_entity.pdbx_description
1 polymer ?
#
loop_
_entity_poly.entity_id
_entity_poly.type
_entity_poly.pdbx_seq_one_letter_code
_entity_poly.pdbx_strand_id
1 'polypeptide(L)' 'MGEVTTEMIMVYAIKRGLLLTDFNVMSIGMILDYIDHYDRLHGIKEEDGKQANQLDFNAF' A
#
# COMPACT_ATOMS: atom_id res chain seq x y z
N MET A 1 -5.13 -15.21 8.92
CA MET A 1 -4.44 -14.00 8.41
C MET A 1 -3.71 -14.41 7.16
N GLY A 2 -4.00 -13.78 6.02
CA GLY A 2 -3.26 -14.04 4.78
C GLY A 2 -1.80 -13.65 4.94
N GLU A 3 -0.90 -14.39 4.30
CA GLU A 3 0.53 -14.09 4.32
C GLU A 3 0.79 -12.77 3.57
N VAL A 4 1.54 -11.85 4.19
CA VAL A 4 1.91 -10.59 3.54
C VAL A 4 3.09 -10.86 2.62
N THR A 5 2.89 -10.70 1.32
CA THR A 5 3.96 -10.87 0.32
C THR A 5 4.62 -9.54 -0.02
N THR A 6 5.83 -9.61 -0.57
CA THR A 6 6.58 -8.44 -1.06
C THR A 6 5.80 -7.70 -2.14
N GLU A 7 5.14 -8.41 -3.05
CA GLU A 7 4.31 -7.83 -4.10
C GLU A 7 3.16 -7.00 -3.52
N MET A 8 2.55 -7.49 -2.43
CA MET A 8 1.48 -6.76 -1.76
C MET A 8 1.99 -5.46 -1.11
N ILE A 9 3.20 -5.48 -0.51
CA ILE A 9 3.85 -4.27 0.00
C ILE A 9 4.13 -3.27 -1.12
N MET A 10 4.63 -3.74 -2.27
CA MET A 10 4.89 -2.88 -3.44
C MET A 10 3.61 -2.22 -3.96
N VAL A 11 2.50 -2.96 -4.06
CA VAL A 11 1.21 -2.40 -4.46
C VAL A 11 0.74 -1.34 -3.46
N TYR A 12 0.88 -1.59 -2.16
CA TYR A 12 0.51 -0.61 -1.14
C TYR A 12 1.35 0.67 -1.19
N ALA A 13 2.66 0.55 -1.45
CA ALA A 13 3.55 1.68 -1.66
C ALA A 13 3.15 2.51 -2.90
N ILE A 14 2.85 1.85 -4.02
CA ILE A 14 2.45 2.52 -5.26
C ILE A 14 1.14 3.29 -5.09
N LYS A 15 0.15 2.69 -4.39
CA LYS A 15 -1.13 3.35 -4.08
C LYS A 15 -0.97 4.64 -3.28
N ARG A 16 0.17 4.83 -2.62
CA ARG A 16 0.49 6.00 -1.79
C ARG A 16 1.41 7.00 -2.49
N GLY A 17 1.83 6.70 -3.72
CA GLY A 17 2.57 7.63 -4.58
C GLY A 17 4.02 7.25 -4.87
N LEU A 18 4.51 6.10 -4.39
CA LEU A 18 5.83 5.60 -4.80
C LEU A 18 5.82 5.14 -6.25
N LEU A 19 6.84 5.54 -7.01
CA LEU A 19 7.06 5.14 -8.38
C LEU A 19 7.84 3.83 -8.44
N LEU A 20 7.70 3.11 -9.55
CA LEU A 20 8.48 1.88 -9.79
C LEU A 20 10.01 2.11 -9.72
N THR A 21 10.45 3.32 -10.08
CA THR A 21 11.86 3.70 -10.02
C THR A 21 12.40 3.83 -8.60
N ASP A 22 11.54 4.14 -7.62
CA ASP A 22 11.95 4.35 -6.23
C ASP A 22 12.38 3.04 -5.56
N PHE A 23 11.78 1.91 -5.98
CA PHE A 23 12.14 0.58 -5.49
C PHE A 23 13.58 0.16 -5.81
N ASN A 24 14.24 0.82 -6.78
CA ASN A 24 15.63 0.52 -7.12
C ASN A 24 16.63 1.10 -6.10
N VAL A 25 16.20 2.08 -5.29
CA VAL A 25 17.06 2.80 -4.34
C VAL A 25 16.54 2.75 -2.91
N MET A 26 15.34 2.22 -2.69
CA MET A 26 14.74 2.04 -1.36
C MET A 26 14.86 0.60 -0.89
N SER A 27 15.27 0.42 0.37
CA SER A 27 15.16 -0.88 1.03
C SER A 27 13.71 -1.18 1.44
N ILE A 28 13.39 -2.45 1.68
CA ILE A 28 12.05 -2.85 2.14
C ILE A 28 11.64 -2.12 3.44
N GLY A 29 12.58 -1.88 4.35
CA GLY A 29 12.32 -1.12 5.58
C GLY A 29 11.90 0.32 5.29
N MET A 30 12.58 0.99 4.36
CA MET A 30 12.24 2.36 3.95
C MET A 30 10.85 2.45 3.30
N ILE A 31 10.47 1.42 2.54
CA ILE A 31 9.14 1.34 1.90
C ILE A 31 8.06 1.19 2.98
N LEU A 32 8.28 0.34 3.98
CA LEU A 32 7.36 0.17 5.11
C LEU A 32 7.22 1.45 5.94
N ASP A 33 8.36 2.10 6.26
CA ASP A 33 8.36 3.37 6.99
C ASP A 33 7.60 4.47 6.23
N TYR A 34 7.77 4.52 4.90
CA TYR A 34 7.01 5.45 4.04
C TYR A 34 5.50 5.19 4.11
N ILE A 35 5.08 3.92 4.02
CA ILE A 35 3.67 3.53 4.10
C ILE A 35 3.07 3.98 5.44
N ASP A 36 3.74 3.65 6.55
CA ASP A 36 3.28 4.02 7.90
C ASP A 36 3.25 5.55 8.09
N HIS A 37 4.27 6.26 7.59
CA HIS A 37 4.28 7.72 7.63
C HIS A 37 3.12 8.34 6.83
N TYR A 38 2.89 7.85 5.62
CA TYR A 38 1.79 8.30 4.76
C TYR A 38 0.44 8.07 5.44
N ASP A 39 0.21 6.87 6.00
CA ASP A 39 -1.05 6.49 6.61
C ASP A 39 -1.36 7.32 7.85
N ARG A 40 -0.35 7.60 8.69
CA ARG A 40 -0.47 8.50 9.84
C ARG A 40 -0.84 9.93 9.44
N LEU A 41 -0.21 10.45 8.38
CA LEU A 41 -0.49 11.80 7.90
C LEU A 41 -1.91 11.95 7.34
N HIS A 42 -2.42 10.91 6.67
CA HIS A 42 -3.73 10.94 6.02
C HIS A 42 -4.85 10.39 6.90
N GLY A 43 -4.55 10.01 8.15
CA GLY A 43 -5.53 9.44 9.07
C GLY A 43 -6.16 8.15 8.55
N ILE A 44 -5.45 7.42 7.69
CA ILE A 44 -5.85 6.10 7.22
C ILE A 44 -5.70 5.18 8.43
N LYS A 45 -6.80 4.96 9.15
CA LYS A 45 -6.87 3.85 10.09
C LYS A 45 -6.66 2.58 9.26
N GLU A 46 -5.90 1.63 9.78
CA GLU A 46 -5.92 0.26 9.29
C GLU A 46 -7.39 -0.20 9.30
N GLU A 47 -8.10 0.01 8.19
CA GLU A 47 -9.39 -0.62 7.97
C GLU A 47 -9.03 -2.10 7.80
N ASP A 48 -9.29 -2.88 8.84
CA ASP A 48 -9.37 -4.33 8.74
C ASP A 48 -10.11 -4.69 7.44
N GLY A 49 -9.33 -5.14 6.46
CA GLY A 49 -9.65 -5.40 5.07
C GLY A 49 -11.07 -5.12 4.59
N LYS A 50 -11.30 -3.95 3.98
CA LYS A 50 -12.39 -3.84 3.01
C LYS A 50 -11.92 -4.45 1.69
N GLN A 51 -12.31 -5.69 1.44
CA GLN A 51 -12.19 -6.30 0.11
C GLN A 51 -12.98 -5.47 -0.89
N ALA A 52 -12.34 -5.10 -2.01
CA ALA A 52 -13.01 -4.45 -3.12
C ALA A 52 -14.19 -5.34 -3.56
N ASN A 53 -15.38 -4.77 -3.59
CA ASN A 53 -16.57 -5.51 -4.00
C ASN A 53 -16.86 -5.23 -5.49
N GLN A 54 -17.80 -5.99 -6.05
CA GLN A 54 -18.16 -5.91 -7.46
C GLN A 54 -18.59 -4.49 -7.90
N LEU A 55 -19.12 -3.67 -6.99
CA LEU A 55 -19.52 -2.29 -7.31
C LEU A 55 -18.31 -1.38 -7.55
N ASP A 56 -17.19 -1.62 -6.85
CA ASP A 56 -15.94 -0.87 -7.04
C ASP A 56 -15.32 -1.15 -8.43
N PHE A 57 -15.46 -2.40 -8.91
CA PHE A 57 -15.03 -2.77 -10.26
C PHE A 57 -15.93 -2.23 -11.37
N ASN A 58 -17.24 -2.11 -11.09
CA ASN A 58 -18.21 -1.63 -12.07
C ASN A 58 -18.18 -0.10 -12.26
N ALA A 59 -17.43 0.64 -11.44
CA ALA A 59 -17.32 2.10 -11.49
C ALA A 59 -16.13 2.61 -12.32
N PHE A 60 -15.27 1.72 -12.84
CA PHE A 60 -14.22 2.00 -13.84
C PHE A 60 -14.75 1.77 -15.25
#